data_AF-A0A543BK55-F1
#
_entry.id   AF-A0A543BK55-F1
#
_cell.length_a   1.000
_cell.length_b   1.000
_cell.length_c   1.000
_cell.angle_alpha   90.00
_cell.angle_beta   90.00
_cell.angle_gamma   90.00
#
_symmetry.space_group_name_H-M   'P 1'
#
loop_
_entity.id
_entity.type
_entity.pdbx_description
1 polymer ?
#
loop_
_entity_poly.entity_id
_entity_poly.type
_entity_poly.pdbx_seq_one_letter_code
_entity_poly.pdbx_strand_id
1 'polypeptide(L)'
;MTSKPDADARLLDAHDLALQALREITPAATVGPAAGYLQEDDGSVSLRFENRLPGYPGWYWTVTVARVEDEDPTVLEVELLPGDGALLAPEWVPWVERLAEYRSHQAELAEQAAAAAGAEGASDDIDADSELDEDDLDEDDELDEDDDHEADILHAGDLDGVDIDELDEATDDEVSDEEEEDDVDADEDVDADEVDEEE
;
A
#
# COMPACT_ATOMS: atom_id res chain seq x y z
N MET A 1 -0.67 -27.79 32.18
CA MET A 1 -1.23 -26.47 31.82
C MET A 1 -0.27 -25.45 32.38
N THR A 2 0.66 -24.98 31.57
CA THR A 2 1.51 -23.86 31.96
C THR A 2 0.68 -22.61 31.67
N SER A 3 0.30 -21.87 32.71
CA SER A 3 -0.39 -20.59 32.54
C SER A 3 0.55 -19.61 31.84
N LYS A 4 -0.01 -18.74 30.99
CA LYS A 4 0.72 -17.60 30.44
C LYS A 4 1.26 -16.75 31.61
N PRO A 5 2.55 -16.37 31.62
CA PRO A 5 3.09 -15.49 32.66
C PRO A 5 2.37 -14.14 32.63
N ASP A 6 2.37 -13.40 33.73
CA ASP A 6 1.79 -12.05 33.75
C ASP A 6 2.57 -11.11 32.82
N ALA A 7 1.92 -10.04 32.34
CA ALA A 7 2.53 -9.12 31.39
C ALA A 7 3.56 -8.24 32.10
N ASP A 8 4.66 -7.97 31.41
CA ASP A 8 5.73 -7.17 31.98
C ASP A 8 5.32 -5.70 32.11
N ALA A 9 5.36 -5.16 33.33
CA ALA A 9 4.94 -3.79 33.62
C ALA A 9 5.70 -2.74 32.79
N ARG A 10 6.99 -2.96 32.48
CA ARG A 10 7.75 -2.00 31.65
C ARG A 10 7.27 -1.98 30.21
N LEU A 11 6.79 -3.11 29.69
CA LEU A 11 6.19 -3.17 28.35
C LEU A 11 4.82 -2.51 28.34
N LEU A 12 4.02 -2.70 29.39
CA LEU A 12 2.73 -2.03 29.56
C LEU A 12 2.88 -0.50 29.64
N ASP A 13 3.95 -0.02 30.27
CA ASP A 13 4.22 1.40 30.42
C ASP A 13 4.90 2.04 29.18
N ALA A 14 5.26 1.25 28.16
CA ALA A 14 5.99 1.71 26.97
C ALA A 14 5.12 2.48 25.94
N HIS A 15 4.08 3.19 26.39
CA HIS A 15 3.17 3.93 25.53
C HIS A 15 3.84 5.06 24.76
N ASP A 16 4.79 5.78 25.36
CA ASP A 16 5.49 6.88 24.69
C ASP A 16 6.37 6.37 23.55
N LEU A 17 7.05 5.24 23.76
CA LEU A 17 7.82 4.54 22.72
C LEU A 17 6.91 4.12 21.57
N ALA A 18 5.76 3.51 21.88
CA ALA A 18 4.78 3.11 20.87
C ALA A 18 4.20 4.30 20.08
N LEU A 19 3.90 5.41 20.76
CA LEU A 19 3.42 6.63 20.11
C LEU A 19 4.49 7.28 19.24
N GLN A 20 5.77 7.19 19.62
CA GLN A 20 6.88 7.65 18.80
C GLN A 20 6.98 6.83 17.51
N ALA A 21 6.98 5.49 17.61
CA ALA A 21 7.05 4.61 16.44
C ALA A 21 5.84 4.81 15.50
N LEU A 22 4.63 5.01 16.03
CA LEU A 22 3.47 5.33 15.20
C LEU A 22 3.64 6.64 14.42
N ARG A 23 4.27 7.66 15.00
CA ARG A 23 4.49 8.95 14.34
C ARG A 23 5.47 8.87 13.17
N GLU A 24 6.30 7.83 13.12
CA GLU A 24 7.21 7.58 12.01
C GLU A 24 6.46 7.12 10.75
N ILE A 25 5.32 6.44 10.91
CA ILE A 25 4.57 5.84 9.79
C ILE A 25 3.22 6.52 9.49
N THR A 26 2.65 7.27 10.44
CA THR A 26 1.32 7.86 10.29
C THR A 26 1.21 9.23 10.98
N PRO A 27 0.41 10.17 10.45
CA PRO A 27 0.18 11.44 11.13
C PRO A 27 -0.45 11.25 12.51
N ALA A 28 0.02 11.97 13.53
CA ALA A 28 -0.49 11.84 14.90
C ALA A 28 -2.02 12.02 15.04
N ALA A 29 -2.67 12.72 14.11
CA ALA A 29 -4.12 12.90 14.08
C ALA A 29 -4.90 11.60 13.83
N THR A 30 -4.27 10.59 13.22
CA THR A 30 -4.87 9.29 12.91
C THR A 30 -4.84 8.33 14.12
N VAL A 31 -4.03 8.65 15.13
CA VAL A 31 -3.89 7.87 16.36
C VAL A 31 -4.81 8.44 17.44
N GLY A 32 -5.62 7.57 18.03
CA GLY A 32 -6.54 7.87 19.10
C GLY A 32 -5.99 7.53 20.50
N PRO A 33 -6.86 7.54 21.52
CA PRO A 33 -6.50 7.12 22.87
C PRO A 33 -6.00 5.68 22.93
N ALA A 34 -5.26 5.35 23.99
CA ALA A 34 -4.88 3.97 24.29
C ALA A 34 -6.12 3.09 24.48
N ALA A 35 -6.08 1.91 23.88
CA ALA A 35 -7.18 0.95 23.78
C ALA A 35 -6.82 -0.40 24.40
N GLY A 36 -6.01 -0.38 25.46
CA GLY A 36 -5.52 -1.57 26.15
C GLY A 36 -4.33 -2.22 25.46
N TYR A 37 -4.12 -3.51 25.74
CA TYR A 37 -3.01 -4.28 25.23
C TYR A 37 -3.42 -5.73 24.99
N LEU A 38 -2.65 -6.43 24.15
CA LEU A 38 -2.67 -7.88 24.03
C LEU A 38 -1.32 -8.42 24.48
N GLN A 39 -1.35 -9.53 25.19
CA GLN A 39 -0.13 -10.23 25.57
C GLN A 39 0.16 -11.29 24.51
N GLU A 40 1.37 -11.30 23.98
CA GLU A 40 1.81 -12.27 22.98
C GLU A 40 2.44 -13.49 23.65
N ASP A 41 2.53 -14.60 22.93
CA ASP A 41 2.96 -15.88 23.50
C ASP A 41 4.47 -15.96 23.79
N ASP A 42 5.25 -15.09 23.15
CA ASP A 42 6.70 -14.98 23.30
C ASP A 42 7.15 -14.03 24.43
N GLY A 43 6.19 -13.43 25.13
CA GLY A 43 6.44 -12.47 26.21
C GLY A 43 6.47 -11.01 25.75
N SER A 44 6.30 -10.74 24.45
CA SER A 44 6.05 -9.39 23.96
C SER A 44 4.63 -8.92 24.27
N VAL A 45 4.40 -7.62 24.15
CA VAL A 45 3.12 -6.97 24.42
C VAL A 45 2.75 -6.06 23.27
N SER A 46 1.53 -6.24 22.76
CA SER A 46 0.93 -5.43 21.71
C SER A 46 0.12 -4.31 22.34
N LEU A 47 0.68 -3.09 22.40
CA LEU A 47 -0.02 -1.90 22.87
C LEU A 47 -0.96 -1.39 21.77
N ARG A 48 -2.22 -1.17 22.11
CA ARG A 48 -3.25 -0.77 21.15
C ARG A 48 -3.70 0.66 21.35
N PHE A 49 -4.03 1.32 20.25
CA PHE A 49 -4.61 2.67 20.22
C PHE A 49 -5.79 2.68 19.27
N GLU A 50 -6.82 3.46 19.60
CA GLU A 50 -7.95 3.67 18.69
C GLU A 50 -7.45 4.25 17.37
N ASN A 51 -8.03 3.81 16.26
CA ASN A 51 -7.75 4.36 14.94
C ASN A 51 -8.75 5.45 14.55
N ARG A 52 -8.27 6.50 13.89
CA ARG A 52 -9.08 7.61 13.34
C ARG A 52 -9.00 7.74 11.82
N LEU A 53 -8.32 6.82 11.12
CA LEU A 53 -8.28 6.83 9.66
C LEU A 53 -9.67 6.62 9.05
N PRO A 54 -10.07 7.43 8.06
CA PRO A 54 -11.27 7.17 7.30
C PRO A 54 -11.13 5.85 6.53
N GLY A 55 -12.15 5.00 6.56
CA GLY A 55 -12.15 3.70 5.88
C GLY A 55 -11.76 2.51 6.76
N TYR A 56 -11.20 2.74 7.95
CA TYR A 56 -10.82 1.69 8.88
C TYR A 56 -11.56 1.77 10.24
N PRO A 57 -12.91 1.90 10.24
CA PRO A 57 -13.68 1.95 11.48
C PRO A 57 -13.56 0.63 12.23
N GLY A 58 -13.32 0.69 13.54
CA GLY A 58 -13.17 -0.51 14.39
C GLY A 58 -11.80 -1.19 14.31
N TRP A 59 -10.86 -0.63 13.54
CA TRP A 59 -9.46 -1.06 13.55
C TRP A 59 -8.68 -0.36 14.66
N TYR A 60 -7.52 -0.91 15.01
CA TYR A 60 -6.63 -0.39 16.04
C TYR A 60 -5.23 -0.28 15.48
N TRP A 61 -4.56 0.83 15.81
CA TRP A 61 -3.11 0.87 15.72
C TRP A 61 -2.54 -0.02 16.81
N THR A 62 -1.67 -0.94 16.44
CA THR A 62 -1.03 -1.89 17.35
C THR A 62 0.48 -1.72 17.22
N VAL A 63 1.16 -1.62 18.35
CA VAL A 63 2.61 -1.59 18.41
C VAL A 63 3.05 -2.71 19.34
N THR A 64 3.73 -3.69 18.79
CA THR A 64 4.29 -4.81 19.56
C THR A 64 5.65 -4.39 20.09
N VAL A 65 5.79 -4.41 21.42
CA VAL A 65 7.02 -4.08 22.13
C VAL A 65 7.55 -5.31 22.87
N ALA A 66 8.87 -5.43 22.89
CA ALA A 66 9.56 -6.48 23.62
C ALA A 66 10.76 -5.90 24.37
N ARG A 67 11.30 -6.68 25.29
CA ARG A 67 12.52 -6.33 26.03
C ARG A 67 13.36 -7.56 26.21
N VAL A 68 14.67 -7.40 26.06
CA VAL A 68 15.64 -8.45 26.33
C VAL A 68 16.25 -8.20 27.70
N GLU A 69 16.11 -9.18 28.60
CA GLU A 69 16.66 -9.13 29.96
C GLU A 69 16.31 -7.82 30.72
N ASP A 70 17.33 -7.06 31.10
CA ASP A 70 17.26 -5.81 31.85
C ASP A 70 17.50 -4.57 30.96
N GLU A 71 17.52 -4.73 29.62
CA GLU A 71 17.64 -3.61 28.67
C GLU A 71 16.34 -2.78 28.60
N ASP A 72 16.32 -1.66 27.88
CA ASP A 72 15.07 -0.91 27.69
C ASP A 72 14.15 -1.58 26.64
N PRO A 73 12.81 -1.42 26.73
CA PRO A 73 11.89 -1.90 25.71
C PRO A 73 12.20 -1.37 24.31
N THR A 74 12.01 -2.22 23.30
CA THR A 74 12.15 -1.90 21.88
C THR A 74 10.87 -2.27 21.12
N VAL A 75 10.67 -1.65 19.95
CA VAL A 75 9.54 -1.92 19.05
C VAL A 75 9.92 -3.05 18.10
N LEU A 76 9.05 -4.06 18.00
CA LEU A 76 9.19 -5.15 17.05
C LEU A 76 8.47 -4.86 15.74
N GLU A 77 7.24 -4.36 15.82
CA GLU A 77 6.38 -4.09 14.67
C GLU A 77 5.33 -3.03 14.99
N VAL A 78 4.85 -2.38 13.93
CA VAL A 78 3.75 -1.42 13.97
C VAL A 78 2.77 -1.79 12.87
N GLU A 79 1.51 -1.98 13.25
CA GLU A 79 0.50 -2.49 12.34
C GLU A 79 -0.87 -1.86 12.62
N LEU A 80 -1.77 -1.99 11.64
CA LEU A 80 -3.16 -1.61 11.77
C LEU A 80 -3.99 -2.89 11.67
N LEU A 81 -4.59 -3.30 12.79
CA LEU A 81 -5.33 -4.57 12.87
C LEU A 81 -6.84 -4.36 13.10
N PRO A 82 -7.69 -5.25 12.53
CA PRO A 82 -9.12 -5.19 12.77
C PRO A 82 -9.46 -5.66 14.20
N GLY A 83 -10.33 -4.93 14.88
CA GLY A 83 -11.01 -5.42 16.09
C GLY A 83 -12.42 -5.97 15.79
N ASP A 84 -13.16 -6.33 16.84
CA ASP A 84 -14.48 -6.97 16.74
C ASP A 84 -15.53 -6.17 15.93
N GLY A 85 -15.38 -4.84 15.89
CA GLY A 85 -16.27 -3.94 15.14
C GLY A 85 -15.73 -3.51 13.78
N ALA A 86 -14.65 -4.12 13.31
CA ALA A 86 -13.97 -3.72 12.10
C ALA A 86 -14.79 -4.02 10.84
N LEU A 87 -14.84 -3.07 9.91
CA LEU A 87 -15.34 -3.35 8.57
C LEU A 87 -14.28 -4.15 7.81
N LEU A 88 -14.56 -5.44 7.61
CA LEU A 88 -13.69 -6.36 6.87
C LEU A 88 -14.12 -6.45 5.40
N ALA A 89 -13.15 -6.79 4.56
CA ALA A 89 -13.43 -7.12 3.17
C ALA A 89 -14.31 -8.38 3.07
N PRO A 90 -15.15 -8.50 2.02
CA PRO A 90 -15.84 -9.75 1.74
C PRO A 90 -14.85 -10.86 1.39
N GLU A 91 -15.33 -12.11 1.43
CA GLU A 91 -14.57 -13.26 0.97
C GLU A 91 -14.09 -13.07 -0.47
N TRP A 92 -12.84 -13.47 -0.73
CA TRP A 92 -12.26 -13.36 -2.06
C TRP A 92 -12.93 -14.33 -3.02
N VAL A 93 -13.28 -13.83 -4.21
CA VAL A 93 -13.88 -14.63 -5.28
C VAL A 93 -12.88 -14.79 -6.44
N PRO A 94 -12.63 -16.03 -6.90
CA PRO A 94 -11.77 -16.29 -8.05
C PRO A 94 -12.12 -15.44 -9.27
N TRP A 95 -11.08 -15.02 -10.00
CA TRP A 95 -11.27 -14.16 -11.18
C TRP A 95 -12.19 -14.79 -12.22
N VAL A 96 -12.03 -16.09 -12.47
CA VAL A 96 -12.86 -16.84 -13.43
C VAL A 96 -14.34 -16.78 -13.07
N GLU A 97 -14.67 -16.85 -11.77
CA GLU A 97 -16.05 -16.78 -11.29
C GLU A 97 -16.64 -15.37 -11.44
N ARG A 98 -15.87 -14.34 -11.07
CA ARG A 98 -16.25 -12.92 -11.31
C ARG A 98 -16.51 -12.65 -12.80
N LEU A 99 -15.66 -13.21 -13.68
CA LEU A 99 -15.79 -13.02 -15.12
C LEU A 99 -16.98 -13.77 -15.72
N ALA A 100 -17.35 -14.93 -15.16
CA ALA A 100 -18.52 -15.69 -15.60
C ALA A 100 -19.82 -14.91 -15.39
N GLU A 101 -19.99 -14.29 -14.22
CA GLU A 101 -21.14 -13.43 -13.92
C GLU A 101 -21.21 -12.23 -14.86
N TYR A 102 -20.07 -11.57 -15.09
CA TYR A 102 -19.97 -10.46 -16.05
C TYR A 102 -20.41 -10.89 -17.46
N ARG A 103 -19.90 -12.03 -17.96
CA ARG A 103 -20.25 -12.56 -19.29
C ARG A 103 -21.73 -12.92 -19.40
N SER A 104 -22.32 -13.51 -18.35
CA SER A 104 -23.76 -13.82 -18.31
C SER A 104 -24.59 -12.54 -18.43
N HIS A 105 -24.23 -11.50 -17.67
CA HIS A 105 -24.90 -10.21 -17.72
C HIS A 105 -24.80 -9.54 -19.09
N GLN A 106 -23.63 -9.61 -19.74
CA GLN A 106 -23.45 -9.10 -21.11
C GLN A 106 -24.33 -9.84 -22.12
N ALA A 107 -24.47 -11.16 -22.00
CA ALA A 107 -25.33 -11.95 -22.88
C ALA A 107 -26.83 -11.61 -22.70
N GLU A 108 -27.29 -11.45 -21.45
CA GLU A 108 -28.66 -11.03 -21.14
C GLU A 108 -29.00 -9.64 -21.68
N LEU A 109 -28.06 -8.69 -21.58
CA LEU A 109 -28.23 -7.35 -22.15
C LEU A 109 -28.30 -7.40 -23.68
N ALA A 110 -27.48 -8.23 -24.32
CA ALA A 110 -27.52 -8.42 -25.77
C ALA A 110 -28.84 -9.03 -26.24
N GLU A 111 -29.38 -10.01 -25.51
CA GLU A 111 -30.70 -10.60 -25.82
C GLU A 111 -31.82 -9.57 -25.66
N GLN A 112 -31.81 -8.77 -24.60
CA GLN A 112 -32.78 -7.70 -24.39
C GLN A 112 -32.72 -6.64 -25.49
N ALA A 113 -31.51 -6.24 -25.90
CA ALA A 113 -31.32 -5.30 -27.00
C ALA A 113 -31.85 -5.86 -28.33
N ALA A 114 -31.61 -7.16 -28.60
CA ALA A 114 -32.13 -7.83 -29.78
C ALA A 114 -33.67 -7.92 -29.76
N ALA A 115 -34.27 -8.24 -28.61
CA ALA A 115 -35.72 -8.27 -28.45
C ALA A 115 -36.36 -6.89 -28.64
N ALA A 116 -35.72 -5.83 -28.13
CA ALA A 116 -36.16 -4.45 -28.36
C ALA A 116 -36.07 -4.07 -29.84
N ALA A 117 -34.97 -4.40 -30.52
CA ALA A 117 -34.83 -4.16 -31.96
C ALA A 117 -35.86 -4.95 -32.80
N GLY A 118 -36.17 -6.19 -32.41
CA GLY A 118 -37.19 -7.02 -33.06
C GLY A 118 -38.63 -6.55 -32.82
N ALA A 119 -38.91 -5.82 -31.74
CA ALA A 119 -40.21 -5.21 -31.48
C ALA A 119 -40.46 -3.94 -32.32
N GLU A 120 -39.39 -3.24 -32.73
CA GLU A 120 -39.42 -2.06 -33.60
C GLU A 120 -39.50 -2.44 -35.10
N GLY A 121 -39.32 -3.73 -35.46
CA GLY A 121 -39.26 -4.23 -36.84
C GLY A 121 -40.59 -4.73 -37.45
N ALA A 122 -41.73 -4.53 -36.79
CA ALA A 122 -43.04 -5.02 -37.27
C ALA A 122 -43.77 -4.09 -38.26
N SER A 123 -43.06 -3.15 -38.91
CA SER A 123 -43.59 -2.46 -40.09
C SER A 123 -42.48 -2.19 -41.11
N ASP A 124 -42.10 -3.21 -41.88
CA ASP A 124 -41.68 -2.95 -43.25
C ASP A 124 -41.95 -4.18 -44.12
N ASP A 125 -43.20 -4.27 -44.57
CA ASP A 125 -43.53 -5.03 -45.77
C ASP A 125 -43.01 -4.21 -46.97
N ILE A 126 -41.71 -4.23 -47.25
CA ILE A 126 -41.17 -3.71 -48.52
C ILE A 126 -40.43 -4.81 -49.25
N ASP A 127 -40.80 -4.90 -50.54
CA ASP A 127 -40.58 -5.94 -51.52
C ASP A 127 -39.19 -6.58 -51.55
N ALA A 128 -39.23 -7.91 -51.74
CA ALA A 128 -38.09 -8.75 -52.02
C ALA A 128 -37.67 -8.63 -53.49
N ASP A 129 -36.72 -7.74 -53.79
CA ASP A 129 -35.78 -7.86 -54.91
C ASP A 129 -34.58 -6.91 -54.77
N SER A 130 -33.50 -7.39 -54.15
CA SER A 130 -32.17 -6.83 -54.40
C SER A 130 -31.17 -7.97 -54.36
N GLU A 131 -30.83 -8.47 -55.53
CA GLU A 131 -29.69 -9.37 -55.77
C GLU A 131 -28.43 -8.63 -55.29
N LEU A 132 -27.82 -9.09 -54.20
CA LEU A 132 -26.55 -8.54 -53.70
C LEU A 132 -25.41 -9.11 -54.54
N ASP A 133 -24.73 -8.22 -55.26
CA ASP A 133 -23.48 -8.46 -56.01
C ASP A 133 -22.36 -8.81 -55.02
N GLU A 134 -21.63 -9.89 -55.29
CA GLU A 134 -20.64 -10.52 -54.40
C GLU A 134 -19.18 -10.10 -54.72
N ASP A 135 -18.92 -8.83 -55.05
CA ASP A 135 -17.64 -8.39 -55.62
C ASP A 135 -17.06 -7.09 -55.05
N ASP A 136 -17.00 -6.96 -53.72
CA ASP A 136 -16.16 -5.94 -53.07
C ASP A 136 -15.39 -6.50 -51.87
N LEU A 137 -14.45 -7.41 -52.15
CA LEU A 137 -13.36 -7.77 -51.25
C LEU A 137 -12.08 -7.97 -52.07
N ASP A 138 -11.43 -6.87 -52.44
CA ASP A 138 -9.99 -6.90 -52.72
C ASP A 138 -9.30 -5.97 -51.70
N GLU A 139 -8.75 -6.65 -50.71
CA GLU A 139 -7.95 -6.19 -49.59
C GLU A 139 -6.60 -5.66 -50.13
N ASP A 140 -6.45 -4.35 -50.12
CA ASP A 140 -5.19 -3.66 -50.37
C ASP A 140 -4.39 -3.69 -49.05
N ASP A 141 -3.55 -4.71 -48.87
CA ASP A 141 -2.61 -4.81 -47.75
C ASP A 141 -1.18 -4.97 -48.29
N GLU A 142 -0.70 -3.91 -48.93
CA GLU A 142 0.73 -3.66 -49.10
C GLU A 142 1.23 -2.82 -47.91
N LEU A 143 1.69 -3.49 -46.85
CA LEU A 143 2.60 -2.92 -45.86
C LEU A 143 3.88 -3.77 -45.79
N ASP A 144 4.80 -3.48 -46.71
CA ASP A 144 6.23 -3.68 -46.50
C ASP A 144 6.74 -2.58 -45.55
N GLU A 145 6.98 -2.91 -44.29
CA GLU A 145 7.94 -2.19 -43.45
C GLU A 145 8.89 -3.21 -42.82
N ASP A 146 10.11 -3.25 -43.37
CA ASP A 146 11.30 -3.76 -42.70
C ASP A 146 11.44 -3.01 -41.36
N ASP A 147 11.15 -3.66 -40.24
CA ASP A 147 11.66 -3.24 -38.93
C ASP A 147 12.28 -4.45 -38.22
N ASP A 148 13.59 -4.53 -38.34
CA ASP A 148 14.47 -5.55 -37.80
C ASP A 148 15.02 -5.18 -36.41
N HIS A 149 14.25 -4.48 -35.58
CA HIS A 149 14.67 -4.12 -34.22
C HIS A 149 13.60 -4.49 -33.17
N GLU A 150 14.05 -5.28 -32.19
CA GLU A 150 13.46 -5.44 -30.85
C GLU A 150 12.40 -6.56 -30.62
N ALA A 151 12.77 -7.78 -30.98
CA ALA A 151 12.21 -8.98 -30.33
C ALA A 151 12.88 -9.26 -28.96
N ASP A 152 13.05 -8.24 -28.12
CA ASP A 152 13.78 -8.35 -26.83
C ASP A 152 13.01 -7.79 -25.62
N ILE A 153 11.67 -7.74 -25.66
CA ILE A 153 10.88 -7.25 -24.50
C ILE A 153 9.67 -8.14 -24.20
N LEU A 154 9.82 -9.47 -24.25
CA LEU A 154 8.83 -10.36 -23.65
C LEU A 154 9.51 -11.52 -22.90
N HIS A 155 10.22 -11.18 -21.82
CA HIS A 155 10.52 -12.15 -20.79
C HIS A 155 9.26 -12.41 -19.96
N ALA A 156 8.97 -13.68 -19.68
CA ALA A 156 7.77 -14.16 -18.97
C ALA A 156 7.73 -13.80 -17.46
N GLY A 157 8.17 -12.60 -17.10
CA GLY A 157 8.22 -12.05 -15.75
C GLY A 157 7.76 -10.59 -15.63
N ASP A 158 7.64 -9.84 -16.74
CA ASP A 158 7.16 -8.45 -16.71
C ASP A 158 5.64 -8.38 -16.94
N LEU A 159 4.88 -8.73 -15.90
CA LEU A 159 3.41 -8.64 -15.93
C LEU A 159 2.86 -7.49 -15.07
N ASP A 160 3.74 -6.70 -14.44
CA ASP A 160 3.34 -5.55 -13.64
C ASP A 160 4.12 -4.27 -13.92
N GLY A 161 4.85 -4.14 -15.05
CA GLY A 161 5.34 -2.85 -15.52
C GLY A 161 6.24 -2.11 -14.53
N VAL A 162 7.00 -2.86 -13.72
CA VAL A 162 8.05 -2.33 -12.84
C VAL A 162 9.37 -2.95 -13.29
N ASP A 163 10.16 -2.15 -14.01
CA ASP A 163 11.53 -2.52 -14.39
C ASP A 163 12.43 -2.51 -13.14
N ILE A 164 12.69 -3.68 -12.57
CA ILE A 164 13.55 -3.85 -11.38
C ILE A 164 15.03 -3.55 -11.67
N ASP A 165 15.41 -3.51 -12.94
CA ASP A 165 16.80 -3.31 -13.38
C ASP A 165 17.14 -1.82 -13.66
N GLU A 166 16.19 -0.88 -13.58
CA GLU A 166 16.45 0.56 -13.77
C GLU A 166 16.99 1.27 -12.50
N LEU A 167 17.19 0.53 -11.40
CA LEU A 167 17.55 1.09 -10.09
C LEU A 167 19.03 0.95 -9.69
N ASP A 168 19.96 0.87 -10.64
CA ASP A 168 21.40 0.83 -10.32
C ASP A 168 22.33 1.49 -11.37
N GLU A 169 22.18 2.80 -11.63
CA GLU A 169 23.25 3.56 -12.31
C GLU A 169 23.32 5.04 -11.88
N ALA A 170 23.43 5.31 -10.57
CA ALA A 170 23.70 6.65 -10.07
C ALA A 170 24.53 6.71 -8.79
N THR A 171 25.63 5.95 -8.68
CA THR A 171 26.73 6.28 -7.75
C THR A 171 28.07 5.77 -8.28
N ASP A 172 28.63 6.43 -9.29
CA ASP A 172 30.08 6.40 -9.54
C ASP A 172 30.49 7.69 -10.26
N ASP A 173 30.67 8.77 -9.50
CA ASP A 173 31.41 9.94 -9.95
C ASP A 173 32.66 10.03 -9.05
N GLU A 174 33.78 9.64 -9.64
CA GLU A 174 35.09 9.62 -8.99
C GLU A 174 35.69 11.03 -8.85
N VAL A 175 36.37 11.22 -7.71
CA VAL A 175 37.51 12.10 -7.37
C VAL A 175 37.34 13.63 -7.27
N SER A 176 37.62 14.16 -6.07
CA SER A 176 38.68 15.16 -5.90
C SER A 176 39.21 15.17 -4.46
N ASP A 177 40.50 14.86 -4.37
CA ASP A 177 41.40 14.98 -3.23
C ASP A 177 41.76 16.46 -3.04
N GLU A 178 41.47 17.05 -1.88
CA GLU A 178 42.05 18.31 -1.40
C GLU A 178 42.00 18.31 0.14
N GLU A 179 43.13 18.04 0.78
CA GLU A 179 43.36 18.30 2.20
C GLU A 179 43.56 19.80 2.44
N GLU A 180 42.86 20.38 3.41
CA GLU A 180 43.38 21.50 4.19
C GLU A 180 42.96 21.34 5.66
N GLU A 181 43.96 21.18 6.51
CA GLU A 181 43.92 21.41 7.96
C GLU A 181 43.64 22.89 8.21
N ASP A 182 42.69 23.25 9.08
CA ASP A 182 42.84 24.47 9.87
C ASP A 182 42.26 24.33 11.27
N ASP A 183 43.14 24.62 12.20
CA ASP A 183 43.02 24.62 13.65
C ASP A 183 42.36 25.95 14.06
N VAL A 184 41.27 25.90 14.83
CA VAL A 184 40.83 27.07 15.61
C VAL A 184 40.18 26.62 16.91
N ASP A 185 41.02 26.56 17.94
CA ASP A 185 40.65 26.84 19.32
C ASP A 185 39.81 28.12 19.41
N ALA A 186 38.65 28.03 20.06
CA ALA A 186 37.97 29.18 20.63
C ALA A 186 37.15 28.72 21.84
N ASP A 187 37.84 28.70 22.97
CA ASP A 187 37.26 28.77 24.30
C ASP A 187 36.43 30.06 24.41
N GLU A 188 35.17 29.96 24.83
CA GLU A 188 34.53 31.06 25.55
C GLU A 188 33.58 30.50 26.60
N ASP A 189 34.16 30.20 27.76
CA ASP A 189 33.48 30.25 29.04
C ASP A 189 32.90 31.66 29.23
N VAL A 190 31.57 31.78 29.24
CA VAL A 190 30.90 32.99 29.73
C VAL A 190 30.44 32.73 31.16
N ASP A 191 31.37 33.00 32.09
CA ASP A 191 31.08 33.37 33.47
C ASP A 191 30.82 34.89 33.53
N ALA A 192 29.63 35.29 34.01
CA ALA A 192 29.29 36.59 34.65
C ALA A 192 27.76 36.65 34.81
N ASP A 193 27.13 36.98 35.94
CA ASP A 193 27.57 37.77 37.09
C ASP A 193 26.59 37.49 38.26
N GLU A 194 27.12 37.11 39.43
CA GLU A 194 26.47 37.43 40.72
C GLU A 194 26.88 38.86 41.07
N VAL A 195 25.91 39.78 41.08
CA VAL A 195 26.02 41.05 41.82
C VAL A 195 24.78 41.28 42.68
N ASP A 196 25.01 41.05 43.96
CA ASP A 196 24.44 41.64 45.17
C ASP A 196 24.03 43.12 45.02
N GLU A 197 22.81 43.48 45.42
CA GLU A 197 22.52 44.78 46.06
C GLU A 197 21.31 44.64 47.02
N GLU A 198 21.51 45.18 48.22
CA GLU A 198 20.67 45.12 49.41
C GLU A 198 19.49 46.12 49.41
N GLU A 199 18.33 45.71 49.96
CA GLU A 199 17.62 46.36 51.09
C GLU A 199 16.38 45.56 51.53
#